data_AF-A0A1F2UBM7-F1
#
_entry.id   AF-A0A1F2UBM7-F1
#
_cell.length_a   1.000
_cell.length_b   1.000
_cell.length_c   1.000
_cell.angle_alpha   90.00
_cell.angle_beta   90.00
_cell.angle_gamma   90.00
#
_symmetry.space_group_name_H-M   'P 1'
#
loop_
_entity.id
_entity.type
_entity.pdbx_description
1 polymer ?
#
loop_
_entity_poly.entity_id
_entity_poly.type
_entity_poly.pdbx_seq_one_letter_code
_entity_poly.pdbx_strand_id
1 'polypeptide(L)'
;MSLWKQWLQQPQRVWLRRALFQIHLWTGLALGLYIVVLSVTGSALVYRRELVALLRTPIPQVDPSARRLSIDELRAAAERRYPDHEITDLREAITRQTAVAHVTVERSAETKERLFNPYTGEDLGDAFTRGERALLWNVRLHDDLLFGSSGRYWNGVASAFVTVLCLTGAIVWWPGVNRWRRSLMVNSQSGWRRLTWDLHSAMGAWLFLFILMWGVSGFYMGIPEPFTAFVDYVSDPNPELLGERPGDLALAWLSRLHFGRWQSGSLKALWALIGFAPAIMFMTGAIMWWNRVVRKRPARNVAESALTEPLAQR
;
A
#
# COMPACT_ATOMS: atom_id res chain seq x y z
N MET A 1 30.60 14.97 -28.55
CA MET A 1 30.15 15.39 -27.19
C MET A 1 30.13 14.15 -26.31
N SER A 2 30.73 14.13 -25.12
CA SER A 2 30.72 12.92 -24.28
C SER A 2 29.31 12.55 -23.85
N LEU A 3 29.04 11.25 -23.68
CA LEU A 3 27.74 10.74 -23.18
C LEU A 3 27.36 11.40 -21.86
N TRP A 4 28.34 11.66 -20.98
CA TRP A 4 28.15 12.37 -19.72
C TRP A 4 27.67 13.82 -19.91
N LYS A 5 28.29 14.58 -20.81
CA LYS A 5 27.87 15.97 -21.11
C LYS A 5 26.48 16.00 -21.74
N GLN A 6 26.17 15.01 -22.58
CA GLN A 6 24.84 14.85 -23.17
C GLN A 6 23.79 14.48 -22.11
N TRP A 7 24.10 13.63 -21.15
CA TRP A 7 23.23 13.30 -20.01
C TRP A 7 22.94 14.52 -19.13
N LEU A 8 23.95 15.33 -18.82
CA LEU A 8 23.78 16.51 -17.97
C LEU A 8 22.94 17.62 -18.63
N GLN A 9 23.07 17.82 -19.94
CA GLN A 9 22.43 18.93 -20.65
C GLN A 9 21.14 18.54 -21.38
N GLN A 10 21.13 17.38 -22.04
CA GLN A 10 20.05 16.91 -22.92
C GLN A 10 19.76 15.40 -22.73
N PRO A 11 19.40 14.97 -21.51
CA PRO A 11 19.23 13.56 -21.18
C PRO A 11 18.19 12.86 -22.07
N GLN A 12 17.20 13.59 -22.58
CA GLN A 12 16.18 13.09 -23.51
C GLN A 12 16.74 12.49 -24.81
N ARG A 13 17.96 12.86 -25.22
CA ARG A 13 18.59 12.30 -26.43
C ARG A 13 19.28 10.95 -26.17
N VAL A 14 19.51 10.56 -24.92
CA VAL A 14 20.18 9.30 -24.57
C VAL A 14 19.21 8.13 -24.72
N TRP A 15 19.64 7.07 -25.42
CA TRP A 15 18.80 5.87 -25.66
C TRP A 15 18.32 5.22 -24.37
N LEU A 16 19.21 5.06 -23.38
CA LEU A 16 18.88 4.48 -22.08
C LEU A 16 17.69 5.19 -21.41
N ARG A 17 17.64 6.53 -21.44
CA ARG A 17 16.49 7.28 -20.89
C ARG A 17 15.19 6.97 -21.60
N ARG A 18 15.23 6.77 -22.92
CA ARG A 18 14.02 6.45 -23.70
C ARG A 18 13.53 5.05 -23.39
N ALA A 19 14.45 4.09 -23.22
CA ALA A 19 14.13 2.73 -22.78
C ALA A 19 13.52 2.74 -21.37
N LEU A 20 14.17 3.41 -20.41
CA LEU A 20 13.66 3.54 -19.05
C LEU A 20 12.32 4.28 -18.98
N PHE A 21 12.07 5.24 -19.88
CA PHE A 21 10.76 5.87 -19.99
C PHE A 21 9.67 4.86 -20.40
N GLN A 22 9.96 3.94 -21.33
CA GLN A 22 9.00 2.89 -21.70
C GLN A 22 8.76 1.92 -20.55
N ILE A 23 9.83 1.48 -19.87
CA ILE A 23 9.73 0.63 -18.69
C ILE A 23 8.87 1.31 -17.62
N HIS A 24 9.18 2.56 -17.27
CA HIS A 24 8.42 3.33 -16.28
C HIS A 24 6.94 3.47 -16.67
N LEU A 25 6.66 3.81 -17.94
CA LEU A 25 5.29 3.96 -18.44
C LEU A 25 4.50 2.67 -18.31
N TRP A 26 5.02 1.56 -18.84
CA TRP A 26 4.28 0.30 -18.90
C TRP A 26 4.17 -0.36 -17.53
N THR A 27 5.23 -0.33 -16.72
CA THR A 27 5.18 -0.82 -15.33
C THR A 27 4.20 0.02 -14.50
N GLY A 28 4.20 1.34 -14.66
CA GLY A 28 3.28 2.23 -13.96
C GLY A 28 1.82 2.00 -14.32
N LEU A 29 1.52 1.70 -15.59
CA LEU A 29 0.17 1.33 -16.02
C LEU A 29 -0.25 -0.04 -15.52
N ALA A 30 0.64 -1.04 -15.60
CA ALA A 30 0.36 -2.42 -15.18
C ALA A 30 0.08 -2.51 -13.66
N LEU A 31 0.84 -1.77 -12.85
CA LEU A 31 0.70 -1.77 -11.39
C LEU A 31 -0.29 -0.73 -10.86
N GLY A 32 -0.94 0.03 -11.74
CA GLY A 32 -1.72 1.19 -11.36
C GLY A 32 -2.82 0.94 -10.35
N LEU A 33 -3.67 -0.06 -10.63
CA LEU A 33 -4.77 -0.44 -9.74
C LEU A 33 -4.23 -0.95 -8.40
N TYR A 34 -3.16 -1.76 -8.43
CA TYR A 34 -2.46 -2.22 -7.23
C TYR A 34 -1.99 -1.03 -6.38
N ILE A 35 -1.26 -0.08 -6.96
CA ILE A 35 -0.75 1.10 -6.25
C ILE A 35 -1.90 1.90 -5.60
N VAL A 36 -3.02 2.10 -6.32
CA VAL A 36 -4.19 2.81 -5.77
C VAL A 36 -4.76 2.07 -4.57
N VAL A 37 -4.99 0.77 -4.68
CA VAL A 37 -5.54 -0.04 -3.58
C VAL A 37 -4.62 0.04 -2.37
N LEU A 38 -3.32 -0.18 -2.55
CA LEU A 38 -2.36 -0.23 -1.44
C LEU A 38 -2.15 1.15 -0.79
N SER A 39 -2.19 2.23 -1.57
CA SER A 39 -2.19 3.60 -1.03
C SER A 39 -3.42 3.88 -0.18
N VAL A 40 -4.61 3.53 -0.66
CA VAL A 40 -5.87 3.80 0.06
C VAL A 40 -5.95 2.96 1.34
N THR A 41 -5.65 1.66 1.25
CA THR A 41 -5.67 0.77 2.43
C THR A 41 -4.57 1.16 3.42
N GLY A 42 -3.36 1.45 2.96
CA GLY A 42 -2.24 1.88 3.80
C GLY A 42 -2.53 3.18 4.57
N SER A 43 -3.08 4.19 3.89
CA SER A 43 -3.49 5.45 4.52
C SER A 43 -4.55 5.26 5.60
N ALA A 44 -5.49 4.32 5.42
CA ALA A 44 -6.45 3.96 6.46
C ALA A 44 -5.77 3.27 7.67
N LEU A 45 -4.82 2.37 7.40
CA LEU A 45 -4.12 1.59 8.43
C LEU A 45 -3.15 2.40 9.31
N VAL A 46 -2.78 3.61 8.90
CA VAL A 46 -2.11 4.58 9.78
C VAL A 46 -2.91 4.83 11.07
N TYR A 47 -4.25 4.75 11.00
CA TYR A 47 -5.17 4.87 12.14
C TYR A 47 -5.61 3.53 12.74
N ARG A 48 -4.94 2.41 12.43
CA ARG A 48 -5.36 1.08 12.87
C ARG A 48 -5.59 1.00 14.38
N ARG A 49 -4.79 1.68 15.21
CA ARG A 49 -4.96 1.64 16.68
C ARG A 49 -6.25 2.31 17.11
N GLU A 50 -6.54 3.49 16.57
CA GLU A 50 -7.77 4.24 16.80
C GLU A 50 -8.98 3.48 16.28
N LEU A 51 -8.89 2.92 15.08
CA LEU A 51 -9.96 2.12 14.48
C LEU A 51 -10.23 0.85 15.29
N VAL A 52 -9.19 0.16 15.80
CA VAL A 52 -9.40 -0.96 16.73
C VAL A 52 -10.09 -0.47 17.99
N ALA A 53 -9.63 0.62 18.62
CA ALA A 53 -10.25 1.11 19.85
C ALA A 53 -11.72 1.52 19.67
N LEU A 54 -12.05 2.11 18.53
CA LEU A 54 -13.40 2.57 18.18
C LEU A 54 -14.34 1.42 17.81
N LEU A 55 -13.84 0.42 17.08
CA LEU A 55 -14.66 -0.64 16.49
C LEU A 55 -14.69 -1.91 17.34
N ARG A 56 -13.89 -1.98 18.42
CA ARG A 56 -13.71 -3.19 19.23
C ARG A 56 -15.03 -3.72 19.76
N THR A 57 -15.24 -5.03 19.67
CA THR A 57 -16.35 -5.71 20.35
C THR A 57 -16.14 -5.61 21.86
N PRO A 58 -17.06 -5.00 22.62
CA PRO A 58 -17.02 -5.05 24.07
C PRO A 58 -17.08 -6.52 24.50
N ILE A 59 -16.05 -7.01 25.18
CA ILE A 59 -16.04 -8.39 25.68
C ILE A 59 -17.08 -8.47 26.80
N PRO A 60 -18.10 -9.34 26.70
CA PRO A 60 -19.07 -9.53 27.77
C PRO A 60 -18.37 -9.90 29.07
N GLN A 61 -18.80 -9.31 30.18
CA GLN A 61 -18.37 -9.73 31.51
C GLN A 61 -19.00 -11.09 31.80
N VAL A 62 -18.18 -12.04 32.22
CA VAL A 62 -18.64 -13.38 32.58
C VAL A 62 -18.33 -13.61 34.05
N ASP A 63 -19.35 -13.95 34.83
CA ASP A 63 -19.19 -14.28 36.24
C ASP A 63 -18.37 -15.57 36.38
N PRO A 64 -17.22 -15.54 37.07
CA PRO A 64 -16.41 -16.72 37.28
C PRO A 64 -17.19 -17.76 38.10
N SER A 65 -17.38 -18.96 37.55
CA SER A 65 -17.87 -20.13 38.29
C SER A 65 -16.69 -20.97 38.80
N ALA A 66 -16.97 -21.85 39.77
CA ALA A 66 -15.98 -22.72 40.40
C ALA A 66 -15.26 -23.66 39.42
N ARG A 67 -15.89 -24.03 38.30
CA ARG A 67 -15.30 -24.91 37.28
C ARG A 67 -15.48 -24.34 35.88
N ARG A 68 -14.36 -24.21 35.16
CA ARG A 68 -14.36 -23.98 33.71
C ARG A 68 -14.63 -25.27 32.96
N LEU A 69 -15.35 -25.14 31.86
CA LEU A 69 -15.51 -26.20 30.88
C LEU A 69 -14.17 -26.43 30.17
N SER A 70 -13.85 -27.69 29.93
CA SER A 70 -12.75 -28.09 29.04
C SER A 70 -13.06 -27.72 27.58
N ILE A 71 -12.03 -27.71 26.74
CA ILE A 71 -12.17 -27.48 25.30
C ILE A 71 -13.18 -28.47 24.68
N ASP A 72 -13.18 -29.74 25.10
CA ASP A 72 -14.10 -30.75 24.59
C ASP A 72 -15.55 -30.49 25.04
N GLU A 73 -15.75 -30.03 26.29
CA GLU A 73 -17.07 -29.64 26.79
C GLU A 73 -17.61 -28.40 26.06
N LEU A 74 -16.74 -27.43 25.75
CA LEU A 74 -17.10 -26.25 24.94
C LEU A 74 -17.39 -26.60 23.49
N ARG A 75 -16.62 -27.52 22.91
CA ARG A 75 -16.88 -28.07 21.58
C ARG A 75 -18.25 -28.72 21.53
N ALA A 76 -18.57 -29.60 22.48
CA ALA A 76 -19.88 -30.24 22.56
C ALA A 76 -21.03 -29.23 22.77
N ALA A 77 -20.81 -28.16 23.54
CA ALA A 77 -21.78 -27.08 23.69
C ALA A 77 -22.03 -26.33 22.37
N ALA A 78 -20.96 -26.02 21.63
CA ALA A 78 -21.05 -25.37 20.34
C ALA A 78 -21.67 -26.27 19.26
N GLU A 79 -21.35 -27.58 19.22
CA GLU A 79 -21.95 -28.55 18.29
C GLU A 79 -23.46 -28.68 18.52
N ARG A 80 -23.90 -28.71 19.78
CA ARG A 80 -25.34 -28.69 20.11
C ARG A 80 -26.03 -27.42 19.63
N ARG A 81 -25.34 -26.28 19.68
CA ARG A 81 -25.89 -24.98 19.28
C ARG A 81 -25.91 -24.78 17.77
N TYR A 82 -24.96 -25.40 17.08
CA TYR A 82 -24.74 -25.31 15.64
C TYR A 82 -24.68 -26.72 15.00
N PRO A 83 -25.77 -27.52 15.06
CA PRO A 83 -25.75 -28.93 14.64
C PRO A 83 -25.46 -29.14 13.15
N ASP A 84 -25.71 -28.12 12.32
CA ASP A 84 -25.46 -28.16 10.88
C ASP A 84 -24.06 -27.62 10.47
N HIS A 85 -23.20 -27.27 11.43
CA HIS A 85 -21.89 -26.67 11.17
C HIS A 85 -20.76 -27.53 11.76
N GLU A 86 -19.60 -27.52 11.12
CA GLU A 86 -18.36 -28.12 11.60
C GLU A 86 -17.58 -27.10 12.43
N ILE A 87 -17.02 -27.51 13.57
CA ILE A 87 -16.18 -26.64 14.40
C ILE A 87 -14.72 -26.79 14.00
N THR A 88 -14.23 -25.85 13.18
CA THR A 88 -12.88 -25.89 12.59
C THR A 88 -11.79 -25.33 13.48
N ASP A 89 -12.10 -24.33 14.32
CA ASP A 89 -11.14 -23.75 15.26
C ASP A 89 -11.81 -23.40 16.59
N LEU A 90 -11.23 -23.90 17.68
CA LEU A 90 -11.70 -23.63 19.03
C LEU A 90 -10.51 -23.19 19.86
N ARG A 91 -10.49 -21.92 20.26
CA ARG A 91 -9.39 -21.32 21.00
C ARG A 91 -9.93 -20.60 22.21
N GLU A 92 -9.34 -20.83 23.37
CA GLU A 92 -9.63 -19.99 24.51
C GLU A 92 -9.00 -18.60 24.28
N ALA A 93 -9.82 -17.55 24.23
CA ALA A 93 -9.32 -16.20 24.27
C ALA A 93 -9.01 -15.85 25.73
N ILE A 94 -7.86 -16.33 26.23
CA ILE A 94 -7.39 -16.01 27.58
C ILE A 94 -6.91 -14.55 27.60
N THR A 95 -7.84 -13.62 27.82
CA THR A 95 -7.50 -12.24 28.16
C THR A 95 -7.49 -12.12 29.68
N ARG A 96 -6.49 -11.43 30.25
CA ARG A 96 -6.14 -11.42 31.70
C ARG A 96 -7.28 -11.01 32.67
N GLN A 97 -8.46 -10.61 32.20
CA GLN A 97 -9.55 -10.12 33.05
C GLN A 97 -10.96 -10.62 32.67
N THR A 98 -11.15 -11.24 31.50
CA THR A 98 -12.43 -11.84 31.07
C THR A 98 -12.11 -13.02 30.14
N ALA A 99 -12.27 -14.24 30.63
CA ALA A 99 -12.11 -15.40 29.77
C ALA A 99 -13.43 -15.62 29.05
N VAL A 100 -13.43 -15.37 27.76
CA VAL A 100 -14.44 -15.88 26.84
C VAL A 100 -13.74 -16.89 25.94
N ALA A 101 -14.44 -17.96 25.56
CA ALA A 101 -13.92 -18.90 24.56
C ALA A 101 -14.25 -18.38 23.16
N HIS A 102 -13.27 -18.38 22.26
CA HIS A 102 -13.48 -18.03 20.86
C HIS A 102 -13.71 -19.31 20.06
N VAL A 103 -14.87 -19.39 19.41
CA VAL A 103 -15.29 -20.56 18.65
C VAL A 103 -15.52 -20.14 17.21
N THR A 104 -14.76 -20.73 16.29
CA THR A 104 -14.99 -20.61 14.86
C THR A 104 -15.81 -21.81 14.41
N VAL A 105 -16.96 -21.53 13.83
CA VAL A 105 -17.91 -22.51 13.34
C VAL A 105 -18.07 -22.32 11.84
N GLU A 106 -17.87 -23.38 11.06
CA GLU A 106 -17.91 -23.34 9.59
C GLU A 106 -19.03 -24.23 9.04
N ARG A 107 -19.76 -23.72 8.05
CA ARG A 107 -20.71 -24.51 7.28
C ARG A 107 -20.59 -24.17 5.81
N SER A 108 -20.09 -25.12 5.03
CA SER A 108 -19.88 -24.99 3.59
C SER A 108 -19.02 -23.75 3.22
N ALA A 109 -19.64 -22.59 2.98
CA ALA A 109 -18.98 -21.33 2.63
C ALA A 109 -19.20 -20.22 3.68
N GLU A 110 -19.89 -20.51 4.78
CA GLU A 110 -20.18 -19.56 5.86
C GLU A 110 -19.30 -19.87 7.09
N THR A 111 -18.39 -18.97 7.42
CA THR A 111 -17.59 -19.01 8.65
C THR A 111 -18.16 -18.02 9.67
N LYS A 112 -18.46 -18.49 10.88
CA LYS A 112 -18.94 -17.68 12.01
C LYS A 112 -17.94 -17.75 13.15
N GLU A 113 -17.49 -16.59 13.60
CA GLU A 113 -16.65 -16.45 14.78
C GLU A 113 -17.52 -15.96 15.94
N ARG A 114 -17.61 -16.77 17.00
CA ARG A 114 -18.54 -16.61 18.12
C ARG A 114 -17.79 -16.62 19.45
N LEU A 115 -18.30 -15.86 20.42
CA LEU A 115 -17.82 -15.91 21.80
C LEU A 115 -18.70 -16.86 22.59
N PHE A 116 -18.09 -17.69 23.42
CA PHE A 116 -18.76 -18.60 24.32
C PHE A 116 -18.35 -18.32 25.77
N ASN A 117 -19.29 -18.51 26.69
CA ASN A 117 -19.04 -18.48 28.11
C ASN A 117 -18.26 -19.75 28.51
N PRO A 118 -17.02 -19.65 29.04
CA PRO A 118 -16.21 -20.81 29.35
C PRO A 118 -16.67 -21.57 30.60
N TYR A 119 -17.70 -21.09 31.31
CA TYR A 119 -18.25 -21.75 32.49
C TYR A 119 -19.60 -22.40 32.20
N THR A 120 -20.45 -21.77 31.38
CA THR A 120 -21.81 -22.27 31.08
C THR A 120 -21.93 -22.91 29.69
N GLY A 121 -21.01 -22.61 28.76
CA GLY A 121 -21.11 -23.02 27.35
C GLY A 121 -22.14 -22.21 26.56
N GLU A 122 -22.63 -21.10 27.09
CA GLU A 122 -23.56 -20.20 26.42
C GLU A 122 -22.88 -19.41 25.30
N ASP A 123 -23.55 -19.28 24.14
CA ASP A 123 -23.11 -18.43 23.04
C ASP A 123 -23.42 -16.95 23.35
N LEU A 124 -22.36 -16.17 23.54
CA LEU A 124 -22.36 -14.76 23.91
C LEU A 124 -22.48 -13.81 22.71
N GLY A 125 -22.52 -14.30 21.47
CA GLY A 125 -22.65 -13.47 20.28
C GLY A 125 -21.45 -13.53 19.32
N ASP A 126 -21.46 -12.62 18.34
CA ASP A 126 -20.36 -12.46 17.39
C ASP A 126 -19.07 -12.08 18.11
N ALA A 127 -17.95 -12.70 17.71
CA ALA A 127 -16.62 -12.34 18.23
C ALA A 127 -16.09 -11.01 17.73
N PHE A 128 -16.59 -10.55 16.59
CA PHE A 128 -16.19 -9.30 15.97
C PHE A 128 -17.39 -8.47 15.56
N THR A 129 -17.28 -7.15 15.68
CA THR A 129 -18.27 -6.25 15.07
C THR A 129 -18.11 -6.24 13.54
N ARG A 130 -19.12 -5.74 12.82
CA ARG A 130 -18.98 -5.47 11.38
C ARG A 130 -17.79 -4.54 11.08
N GLY A 131 -17.53 -3.57 11.97
CA GLY A 131 -16.41 -2.65 11.86
C GLY A 131 -15.06 -3.34 12.02
N GLU A 132 -14.90 -4.20 13.03
CA GLU A 132 -13.69 -5.01 13.20
C GLU A 132 -13.44 -5.93 12.01
N ARG A 133 -14.48 -6.59 11.49
CA ARG A 133 -14.36 -7.43 10.29
C ARG A 133 -13.89 -6.63 9.08
N ALA A 134 -14.42 -5.43 8.87
CA ALA A 134 -13.98 -4.54 7.79
C ALA A 134 -12.52 -4.08 7.97
N LEU A 135 -12.10 -3.80 9.21
CA LEU A 135 -10.72 -3.43 9.51
C LEU A 135 -9.76 -4.61 9.29
N LEU A 136 -10.11 -5.82 9.75
CA LEU A 136 -9.31 -7.03 9.52
C LEU A 136 -9.23 -7.37 8.03
N TRP A 137 -10.32 -7.20 7.29
CA TRP A 137 -10.32 -7.32 5.84
C TRP A 137 -9.39 -6.30 5.18
N ASN A 138 -9.41 -5.04 5.62
CA ASN A 138 -8.51 -3.99 5.11
C ASN A 138 -7.03 -4.30 5.41
N VAL A 139 -6.74 -4.81 6.60
CA VAL A 139 -5.38 -5.29 6.98
C VAL A 139 -4.94 -6.40 6.04
N ARG A 140 -5.75 -7.47 5.88
CA ARG A 140 -5.39 -8.60 4.99
C ARG A 140 -5.22 -8.14 3.54
N LEU A 141 -6.12 -7.29 3.04
CA LEU A 141 -5.98 -6.73 1.69
C LEU A 141 -4.67 -5.97 1.50
N HIS A 142 -4.23 -5.20 2.49
CA HIS A 142 -2.98 -4.45 2.40
C HIS A 142 -1.73 -5.32 2.57
N ASP A 143 -1.79 -6.27 3.50
CA ASP A 143 -0.63 -7.03 3.97
C ASP A 143 -0.38 -8.28 3.10
N ASP A 144 -1.46 -8.98 2.73
CA ASP A 144 -1.41 -10.27 2.04
C ASP A 144 -2.36 -10.40 0.84
N LEU A 145 -2.95 -9.30 0.35
CA LEU A 145 -3.88 -9.29 -0.78
C LEU A 145 -5.09 -10.24 -0.62
N LEU A 146 -5.42 -10.64 0.62
CA LEU A 146 -6.45 -11.63 0.96
C LEU A 146 -6.10 -13.09 0.61
N PHE A 147 -4.84 -13.39 0.28
CA PHE A 147 -4.38 -14.74 -0.10
C PHE A 147 -3.33 -15.31 0.87
N GLY A 148 -3.27 -14.82 2.11
CA GLY A 148 -2.39 -15.36 3.15
C GLY A 148 -0.92 -15.35 2.75
N SER A 149 -0.18 -16.43 3.02
CA SER A 149 1.27 -16.49 2.76
C SER A 149 1.63 -16.26 1.29
N SER A 150 0.89 -16.87 0.35
CA SER A 150 1.10 -16.66 -1.09
C SER A 150 0.84 -15.22 -1.50
N GLY A 151 -0.20 -14.60 -0.96
CA GLY A 151 -0.52 -13.22 -1.25
C GLY A 151 0.51 -12.23 -0.69
N ARG A 152 1.04 -12.47 0.51
CA ARG A 152 2.16 -11.70 1.09
C ARG A 152 3.39 -11.74 0.18
N TYR A 153 3.75 -12.92 -0.33
CA TYR A 153 4.87 -13.06 -1.27
C TYR A 153 4.66 -12.21 -2.54
N TRP A 154 3.49 -12.33 -3.18
CA TRP A 154 3.17 -11.56 -4.39
C TRP A 154 3.07 -10.05 -4.12
N ASN A 155 2.60 -9.65 -2.94
CA ASN A 155 2.62 -8.26 -2.49
C ASN A 155 4.07 -7.73 -2.38
N GLY A 156 5.00 -8.56 -1.88
CA GLY A 156 6.43 -8.28 -1.88
C GLY A 156 7.02 -8.11 -3.28
N VAL A 157 6.70 -9.04 -4.21
CA VAL A 157 7.12 -8.95 -5.63
C VAL A 157 6.58 -7.66 -6.28
N ALA A 158 5.30 -7.34 -6.10
CA ALA A 158 4.71 -6.12 -6.63
C ALA A 158 5.37 -4.86 -6.05
N SER A 159 5.69 -4.87 -4.75
CA SER A 159 6.42 -3.78 -4.09
C SER A 159 7.86 -3.63 -4.59
N ALA A 160 8.53 -4.72 -4.96
CA ALA A 160 9.82 -4.68 -5.64
C ALA A 160 9.70 -3.98 -7.01
N PHE A 161 8.66 -4.29 -7.79
CA PHE A 161 8.42 -3.56 -9.05
C PHE A 161 8.05 -2.09 -8.83
N VAL A 162 7.33 -1.73 -7.77
CA VAL A 162 7.10 -0.32 -7.39
C VAL A 162 8.41 0.37 -7.04
N THR A 163 9.34 -0.32 -6.38
CA THR A 163 10.68 0.19 -6.10
C THR A 163 11.44 0.49 -7.39
N VAL A 164 11.46 -0.45 -8.34
CA VAL A 164 12.04 -0.24 -9.68
C VAL A 164 11.32 0.89 -10.43
N LEU A 165 10.00 0.98 -10.34
CA LEU A 165 9.21 2.06 -10.93
C LEU A 165 9.63 3.43 -10.38
N CYS A 166 9.89 3.52 -9.07
CA CYS A 166 10.37 4.73 -8.42
C CYS A 166 11.79 5.11 -8.89
N LEU A 167 12.71 4.14 -8.94
CA LEU A 167 14.09 4.35 -9.41
C LEU A 167 14.15 4.77 -10.89
N THR A 168 13.40 4.09 -11.75
CA THR A 168 13.27 4.47 -13.16
C THR A 168 12.63 5.86 -13.30
N GLY A 169 11.66 6.19 -12.45
CA GLY A 169 11.04 7.51 -12.36
C GLY A 169 12.04 8.62 -12.05
N ALA A 170 12.95 8.41 -11.11
CA ALA A 170 14.01 9.37 -10.78
C ALA A 170 14.97 9.63 -11.97
N ILE A 171 15.34 8.56 -12.69
CA ILE A 171 16.19 8.67 -13.88
C ILE A 171 15.47 9.41 -15.02
N VAL A 172 14.18 9.11 -15.22
CA VAL A 172 13.35 9.75 -16.25
C VAL A 172 13.05 11.21 -15.90
N TRP A 173 12.85 11.52 -14.62
CA TRP A 173 12.53 12.85 -14.11
C TRP A 173 13.62 13.87 -14.47
N TRP A 174 14.90 13.49 -14.44
CA TRP A 174 16.02 14.39 -14.71
C TRP A 174 15.87 15.11 -16.07
N PRO A 175 15.62 16.45 -16.08
CA PRO A 175 15.36 17.20 -17.31
C PRO A 175 16.61 17.90 -17.85
N GLY A 176 17.74 17.77 -17.16
CA GLY A 176 19.01 18.46 -17.40
C GLY A 176 19.24 19.68 -16.48
N VAL A 177 20.50 20.05 -16.30
CA VAL A 177 20.95 21.10 -15.35
C VAL A 177 20.34 22.49 -15.59
N ASN A 178 19.91 22.79 -16.82
CA ASN A 178 19.31 24.09 -17.14
C ASN A 178 17.81 24.16 -16.85
N ARG A 179 17.15 23.03 -16.56
CA ARG A 179 15.68 22.95 -16.46
C ARG A 179 15.16 22.34 -15.16
N TRP A 180 16.02 21.78 -14.31
CA TRP A 180 15.59 21.05 -13.11
C TRP A 180 14.71 21.88 -12.17
N ARG A 181 15.04 23.17 -11.95
CA ARG A 181 14.24 24.07 -11.10
C ARG A 181 12.80 24.21 -11.58
N ARG A 182 12.60 24.29 -12.90
CA ARG A 182 11.26 24.37 -13.49
C ARG A 182 10.46 23.07 -13.32
N SER A 183 11.14 21.93 -13.25
CA SER A 183 10.51 20.61 -13.04
C SER A 183 10.00 20.40 -11.60
N LEU A 184 10.41 21.27 -10.67
CA LEU A 184 9.97 21.30 -9.27
C LEU A 184 8.83 22.30 -9.05
N MET A 185 8.35 22.98 -10.08
CA MET A 185 7.30 24.00 -9.97
C MET A 185 6.01 23.52 -10.62
N VAL A 186 4.88 23.79 -9.97
CA VAL A 186 3.54 23.55 -10.52
C VAL A 186 2.97 24.88 -11.00
N ASN A 187 2.72 25.00 -12.31
CA ASN A 187 2.07 26.18 -12.86
C ASN A 187 0.58 25.91 -13.11
N SER A 188 -0.27 26.40 -12.22
CA SER A 188 -1.73 26.25 -12.28
C SER A 188 -2.42 27.09 -13.35
N GLN A 189 -1.75 28.11 -13.90
CA GLN A 189 -2.30 28.95 -14.98
C GLN A 189 -2.15 28.32 -16.37
N SER A 190 -1.66 27.08 -16.42
CA SER A 190 -1.45 26.35 -17.66
C SER A 190 -2.60 25.39 -17.97
N GLY A 191 -2.89 25.17 -19.25
CA GLY A 191 -3.97 24.25 -19.66
C GLY A 191 -3.78 22.84 -19.07
N TRP A 192 -4.89 22.12 -18.86
CA TRP A 192 -4.96 20.84 -18.11
C TRP A 192 -3.82 19.84 -18.37
N ARG A 193 -3.40 19.67 -19.63
CA ARG A 193 -2.30 18.76 -20.01
C ARG A 193 -0.96 19.14 -19.37
N ARG A 194 -0.68 20.44 -19.29
CA ARG A 194 0.55 20.95 -18.68
C ARG A 194 0.49 20.82 -17.17
N LEU A 195 -0.66 21.14 -16.56
CA LEU A 195 -0.88 20.94 -15.13
C LEU A 195 -0.66 19.48 -14.70
N THR A 196 -1.22 18.51 -15.42
CA THR A 196 -1.04 17.08 -15.08
C THR A 196 0.42 16.63 -15.18
N TRP A 197 1.18 17.17 -16.15
CA TRP A 197 2.61 16.91 -16.28
C TRP A 197 3.41 17.54 -15.15
N ASP A 198 3.14 18.81 -14.85
CA ASP A 198 3.85 19.55 -13.80
C ASP A 198 3.56 18.94 -12.42
N LEU A 199 2.32 18.52 -12.15
CA LEU A 199 1.95 17.80 -10.93
C LEU A 199 2.72 16.47 -10.80
N HIS A 200 2.68 15.62 -11.84
CA HIS A 200 3.37 14.33 -11.80
C HIS A 200 4.89 14.51 -11.62
N SER A 201 5.49 15.47 -12.34
CA SER A 201 6.92 15.79 -12.22
C SER A 201 7.29 16.33 -10.84
N ALA A 202 6.56 17.32 -10.33
CA ALA A 202 6.89 17.98 -9.07
C ALA A 202 6.63 17.06 -7.88
N MET A 203 5.46 16.40 -7.82
CA MET A 203 5.13 15.46 -6.75
C MET A 203 6.08 14.26 -6.74
N GLY A 204 6.40 13.71 -7.91
CA GLY A 204 7.36 12.62 -8.02
C GLY A 204 8.73 12.99 -7.45
N ALA A 205 9.19 14.22 -7.64
CA ALA A 205 10.43 14.71 -7.06
C ALA A 205 10.34 14.98 -5.56
N TRP A 206 9.31 15.70 -5.10
CA TRP A 206 9.14 16.05 -3.69
C TRP A 206 8.93 14.83 -2.80
N LEU A 207 8.24 13.81 -3.31
CA LEU A 207 7.84 12.64 -2.56
C LEU A 207 8.66 11.40 -2.92
N PHE A 208 9.72 11.55 -3.72
CA PHE A 208 10.58 10.45 -4.16
C PHE A 208 11.01 9.55 -3.00
N LEU A 209 11.56 10.14 -1.93
CA LEU A 209 12.08 9.37 -0.79
C LEU A 209 10.95 8.64 -0.03
N PHE A 210 9.76 9.21 0.05
CA PHE A 210 8.61 8.56 0.70
C PHE A 210 8.11 7.38 -0.13
N ILE A 211 7.95 7.55 -1.44
CA ILE A 211 7.52 6.48 -2.35
C ILE A 211 8.56 5.36 -2.40
N LEU A 212 9.85 5.71 -2.46
CA LEU A 212 10.93 4.73 -2.42
C LEU A 212 10.93 3.96 -1.10
N MET A 213 10.78 4.67 0.02
CA MET A 213 10.69 4.07 1.35
C MET A 213 9.54 3.07 1.43
N TRP A 214 8.32 3.40 1.00
CA TRP A 214 7.20 2.47 0.95
C TRP A 214 7.41 1.28 0.00
N GLY A 215 8.00 1.50 -1.17
CA GLY A 215 8.32 0.42 -2.10
C GLY A 215 9.31 -0.58 -1.50
N VAL A 216 10.42 -0.09 -0.93
CA VAL A 216 11.48 -0.93 -0.35
C VAL A 216 10.98 -1.65 0.90
N SER A 217 10.25 -0.96 1.77
CA SER A 217 9.66 -1.58 2.96
C SER A 217 8.60 -2.63 2.63
N GLY A 218 7.73 -2.39 1.63
CA GLY A 218 6.77 -3.39 1.17
C GLY A 218 7.46 -4.62 0.59
N PHE A 219 8.55 -4.43 -0.16
CA PHE A 219 9.39 -5.52 -0.65
C PHE A 219 9.99 -6.33 0.52
N TYR A 220 10.61 -5.64 1.47
CA TYR A 220 11.18 -6.26 2.68
C TYR A 220 10.14 -7.04 3.50
N MET A 221 8.95 -6.49 3.72
CA MET A 221 7.90 -7.14 4.51
C MET A 221 7.29 -8.37 3.82
N GLY A 222 7.29 -8.39 2.48
CA GLY A 222 6.80 -9.53 1.70
C GLY A 222 7.86 -10.62 1.50
N ILE A 223 9.13 -10.22 1.34
CA ILE A 223 10.27 -11.10 1.03
C ILE A 223 11.49 -10.60 1.83
N PRO A 224 11.62 -10.95 3.12
CA PRO A 224 12.67 -10.43 3.99
C PRO A 224 14.05 -11.03 3.74
N GLU A 225 14.13 -12.23 3.18
CA GLU A 225 15.37 -13.02 3.08
C GLU A 225 16.52 -12.30 2.36
N PRO A 226 16.31 -11.59 1.23
CA PRO A 226 17.37 -10.84 0.56
C PRO A 226 17.94 -9.70 1.43
N PHE A 227 17.12 -9.10 2.29
CA PHE A 227 17.53 -8.01 3.17
C PHE A 227 18.33 -8.53 4.35
N THR A 228 17.85 -9.60 5.00
CA THR A 228 18.57 -10.22 6.11
C THR A 228 19.91 -10.78 5.64
N ALA A 229 19.94 -11.48 4.50
CA ALA A 229 21.18 -11.98 3.91
C ALA A 229 22.18 -10.86 3.57
N PHE A 230 21.70 -9.71 3.11
CA PHE A 230 22.56 -8.54 2.89
C PHE A 230 23.10 -7.97 4.19
N VAL A 231 22.27 -7.83 5.23
CA VAL A 231 22.71 -7.38 6.56
C VAL A 231 23.77 -8.33 7.13
N ASP A 232 23.55 -9.64 7.01
CA ASP A 232 24.47 -10.68 7.47
C ASP A 232 25.79 -10.66 6.68
N TYR A 233 25.77 -10.28 5.40
CA TYR A 233 26.96 -10.17 4.56
C TYR A 233 27.83 -8.95 4.92
N VAL A 234 27.21 -7.81 5.27
CA VAL A 234 27.94 -6.55 5.55
C VAL A 234 28.24 -6.32 7.02
N SER A 235 27.59 -7.06 7.93
CA SER A 235 27.76 -6.94 9.38
C SER A 235 28.53 -8.14 9.90
N ASP A 236 29.46 -7.93 10.84
CA ASP A 236 30.19 -9.03 11.49
C ASP A 236 29.18 -9.95 12.21
N PRO A 237 29.10 -11.25 11.85
CA PRO A 237 28.19 -12.20 12.48
C PRO A 237 28.58 -12.56 13.92
N ASN A 238 29.62 -11.94 14.50
CA ASN A 238 30.11 -12.24 15.84
C ASN A 238 28.97 -12.19 16.90
N PRO A 239 28.51 -13.35 17.38
CA PRO A 239 27.39 -13.45 18.31
C PRO A 239 27.74 -12.96 19.73
N GLU A 240 29.01 -12.64 20.00
CA GLU A 240 29.48 -12.11 21.29
C GLU A 240 29.27 -10.60 21.42
N LEU A 241 29.02 -9.88 20.32
CA LEU A 241 28.62 -8.47 20.35
C LEU A 241 27.15 -8.38 20.75
N LEU A 242 26.88 -8.20 22.05
CA LEU A 242 25.55 -8.04 22.67
C LEU A 242 24.79 -6.75 22.25
N GLY A 243 24.97 -6.25 21.02
CA GLY A 243 24.33 -5.05 20.49
C GLY A 243 23.49 -5.32 19.24
N GLU A 244 22.43 -4.53 19.04
CA GLU A 244 21.68 -4.56 17.77
C GLU A 244 22.60 -4.18 16.61
N ARG A 245 22.64 -5.01 15.56
CA ARG A 245 23.47 -4.73 14.38
C ARG A 245 22.93 -3.46 13.69
N PRO A 246 23.79 -2.57 13.16
CA PRO A 246 23.33 -1.37 12.47
C PRO A 246 22.31 -1.64 11.35
N GLY A 247 22.45 -2.77 10.64
CA GLY A 247 21.49 -3.20 9.62
C GLY A 247 20.12 -3.58 10.18
N ASP A 248 20.06 -4.26 11.34
CA ASP A 248 18.79 -4.59 12.00
C ASP A 248 18.07 -3.31 12.45
N LEU A 249 18.81 -2.35 13.01
CA LEU A 249 18.29 -1.04 13.38
C LEU A 249 17.72 -0.31 12.16
N ALA A 250 18.42 -0.35 11.02
CA ALA A 250 17.94 0.25 9.77
C ALA A 250 16.62 -0.39 9.28
N LEU A 251 16.52 -1.72 9.31
CA LEU A 251 15.29 -2.45 8.95
C LEU A 251 14.13 -2.17 9.93
N ALA A 252 14.44 -2.01 11.22
CA ALA A 252 13.46 -1.62 12.24
C ALA A 252 12.92 -0.21 12.00
N TRP A 253 13.79 0.75 11.65
CA TRP A 253 13.37 2.11 11.28
C TRP A 253 12.57 2.13 9.98
N LEU A 254 12.99 1.37 8.98
CA LEU A 254 12.25 1.22 7.72
C LEU A 254 10.83 0.72 7.98
N SER A 255 10.68 -0.29 8.84
CA SER A 255 9.38 -0.80 9.26
C SER A 255 8.56 0.24 10.02
N ARG A 256 9.19 0.96 10.96
CA ARG A 256 8.52 2.01 11.73
C ARG A 256 7.98 3.13 10.85
N LEU A 257 8.78 3.58 9.88
CA LEU A 257 8.38 4.59 8.89
C LEU A 257 7.22 4.08 8.04
N HIS A 258 7.25 2.82 7.61
CA HIS A 258 6.19 2.24 6.78
C HIS A 258 4.83 2.34 7.48
N PHE A 259 4.76 1.91 8.74
CA PHE A 259 3.51 1.93 9.50
C PHE A 259 3.02 3.32 9.91
N GLY A 260 3.89 4.36 9.85
CA GLY A 260 3.48 5.73 10.18
C GLY A 260 2.91 5.90 11.60
N ARG A 261 3.37 5.11 12.57
CA ARG A 261 2.83 5.08 13.95
C ARG A 261 3.37 6.26 14.77
N TRP A 262 2.95 7.45 14.39
CA TRP A 262 3.27 8.69 15.11
C TRP A 262 2.40 8.85 16.34
N GLN A 263 2.98 9.40 17.42
CA GLN A 263 2.22 9.75 18.63
C GLN A 263 1.39 11.02 18.43
N SER A 264 1.87 11.96 17.61
CA SER A 264 1.14 13.18 17.26
C SER A 264 0.07 12.90 16.21
N GLY A 265 -1.17 13.33 16.49
CA GLY A 265 -2.30 13.22 15.55
C GLY A 265 -2.10 14.02 14.26
N SER A 266 -1.42 15.18 14.32
CA SER A 266 -1.15 15.99 13.13
C SER A 266 -0.13 15.34 12.21
N LEU A 267 0.95 14.77 12.77
CA LEU A 267 1.93 14.00 11.99
C LEU A 267 1.30 12.76 11.38
N LYS A 268 0.41 12.08 12.12
CA LYS A 268 -0.36 10.95 11.62
C LYS A 268 -1.24 11.33 10.44
N ALA A 269 -1.99 12.42 10.55
CA ALA A 269 -2.83 12.94 9.46
C ALA A 269 -1.99 13.32 8.23
N LEU A 270 -0.87 14.01 8.43
CA LEU A 270 0.04 14.33 7.34
C LEU A 270 0.60 13.06 6.68
N TRP A 271 0.99 12.05 7.47
CA TRP A 271 1.51 10.79 6.94
C TRP A 271 0.46 10.04 6.12
N ALA A 272 -0.78 9.97 6.61
CA ALA A 272 -1.90 9.37 5.88
C ALA A 272 -2.22 10.12 4.58
N LEU A 273 -2.12 11.45 4.58
CA LEU A 273 -2.30 12.27 3.37
C LEU A 273 -1.19 12.03 2.35
N ILE A 274 0.08 11.98 2.78
CA ILE A 274 1.21 11.65 1.90
C ILE A 274 1.07 10.21 1.36
N GLY A 275 0.46 9.29 2.11
CA GLY A 275 0.17 7.91 1.67
C GLY A 275 -0.69 7.80 0.41
N PHE A 276 -1.48 8.83 0.08
CA PHE A 276 -2.23 8.90 -1.18
C PHE A 276 -1.39 9.33 -2.39
N ALA A 277 -0.16 9.80 -2.18
CA ALA A 277 0.68 10.30 -3.26
C ALA A 277 0.95 9.29 -4.38
N PRO A 278 1.26 8.01 -4.13
CA PRO A 278 1.42 7.02 -5.20
C PRO A 278 0.15 6.86 -6.04
N ALA A 279 -1.03 6.88 -5.43
CA ALA A 279 -2.32 6.86 -6.14
C ALA A 279 -2.50 8.10 -7.04
N ILE A 280 -2.20 9.30 -6.53
CA ILE A 280 -2.26 10.54 -7.32
C ILE A 280 -1.24 10.53 -8.47
N MET A 281 -0.04 9.99 -8.22
CA MET A 281 0.99 9.80 -9.23
C MET A 281 0.52 8.85 -10.34
N PHE A 282 -0.13 7.74 -9.98
CA PHE A 282 -0.75 6.86 -10.98
C PHE A 282 -1.84 7.58 -11.77
N MET A 283 -2.77 8.28 -11.10
CA MET A 283 -3.86 9.01 -11.78
C MET A 283 -3.32 10.04 -12.78
N THR A 284 -2.36 10.86 -12.37
CA THR A 284 -1.73 11.84 -13.27
C THR A 284 -0.98 11.17 -14.42
N GLY A 285 -0.27 10.06 -14.17
CA GLY A 285 0.39 9.24 -15.18
C GLY A 285 -0.57 8.65 -16.21
N ALA A 286 -1.66 8.04 -15.76
CA ALA A 286 -2.71 7.45 -16.59
C ALA A 286 -3.41 8.52 -17.44
N ILE A 287 -3.70 9.69 -16.87
CA ILE A 287 -4.26 10.83 -17.62
C ILE A 287 -3.30 11.30 -18.71
N MET A 288 -2.00 11.40 -18.42
CA MET A 288 -1.00 11.75 -19.43
C MET A 288 -0.93 10.71 -20.56
N TRP A 289 -0.95 9.42 -20.22
CA TRP A 289 -0.99 8.35 -21.21
C TRP A 289 -2.25 8.41 -22.08
N TRP A 290 -3.43 8.56 -21.47
CA TRP A 290 -4.70 8.69 -22.17
C TRP A 290 -4.70 9.86 -23.15
N ASN A 291 -4.22 11.03 -22.69
CA ASN A 291 -4.11 12.23 -23.50
C ASN A 291 -3.12 12.10 -24.68
N ARG A 292 -2.10 11.24 -24.52
CA ARG A 292 -1.06 11.02 -25.53
C ARG A 292 -1.44 9.95 -26.55
N VAL A 293 -2.07 8.86 -26.10
CA VAL A 293 -2.26 7.64 -26.90
C VAL A 293 -3.70 7.50 -27.39
N VAL A 294 -4.69 7.76 -26.54
CA VAL A 294 -6.10 7.49 -26.84
C VAL A 294 -6.79 8.70 -27.45
N ARG A 295 -6.60 9.89 -26.85
CA ARG A 295 -7.28 11.11 -27.28
C ARG A 295 -6.62 11.67 -28.56
N LYS A 296 -7.07 11.23 -29.74
CA LYS A 296 -6.73 11.86 -31.02
C LYS A 296 -7.23 13.31 -31.04
N ARG A 297 -6.43 14.23 -31.59
CA ARG A 297 -6.88 15.61 -31.82
C ARG A 297 -8.10 15.58 -32.76
N PRO A 298 -9.17 16.34 -32.50
CA PRO A 298 -10.05 16.72 -33.60
C PRO A 298 -9.18 17.40 -34.64
N ALA A 299 -9.27 16.98 -35.90
CA ALA A 299 -8.64 17.70 -36.99
C ALA A 299 -9.12 19.15 -36.87
N ARG A 300 -8.18 20.06 -36.61
CA ARG A 300 -8.48 21.49 -36.65
C ARG A 300 -8.85 21.75 -38.10
N ASN A 301 -10.12 22.06 -38.36
CA ASN A 301 -10.66 22.23 -39.70
C ASN A 301 -9.71 23.11 -40.53
N VAL A 302 -9.08 22.49 -41.53
CA VAL A 302 -8.32 23.17 -42.59
C VAL A 302 -9.27 23.98 -43.50
N ALA A 303 -10.58 23.94 -43.24
CA ALA A 303 -11.62 24.59 -44.03
C ALA A 303 -11.68 26.13 -43.90
N GLU A 304 -11.00 26.75 -42.92
CA GLU A 304 -11.07 28.22 -42.73
C GLU A 304 -10.04 29.01 -43.55
N SER A 305 -9.01 28.36 -44.12
CA SER A 305 -8.05 29.05 -45.01
C SER A 305 -8.41 28.94 -46.49
N ALA A 306 -9.49 28.24 -46.84
CA ALA A 306 -9.96 28.09 -48.22
C ALA A 306 -11.10 29.05 -48.59
N LEU A 307 -11.59 29.86 -47.63
CA LEU A 307 -12.72 30.78 -47.83
C LEU A 307 -12.33 32.27 -47.80
N THR A 308 -11.04 32.59 -47.75
CA THR A 308 -10.53 33.97 -47.75
C THR A 308 -9.43 34.19 -48.79
N GLU A 309 -9.59 33.62 -49.99
CA GLU A 309 -8.92 34.18 -51.18
C GLU A 309 -9.79 35.34 -51.71
N PRO A 310 -9.28 36.58 -51.73
CA PRO A 310 -10.05 37.70 -52.26
C PRO A 310 -10.13 37.58 -53.78
N LEU A 311 -11.35 37.54 -54.31
CA LEU A 311 -11.62 37.80 -55.73
C LEU A 311 -11.27 39.26 -56.07
N ALA A 312 -9.97 39.52 -56.21
CA ALA A 312 -9.44 40.68 -56.91
C ALA A 312 -9.00 40.20 -58.28
N GLN A 313 -9.91 40.27 -59.27
CA GLN A 313 -9.64 40.46 -60.71
C GLN A 313 -10.94 40.24 -61.49
N ARG A 314 -11.72 41.31 -61.71
CA ARG A 314 -12.26 41.74 -63.01
C ARG A 314 -12.61 43.21 -62.94
#